data_AF-A0A3M2FF65-F1
#
_entry.id   AF-A0A3M2FF65-F1
#
_cell.length_a   1.000
_cell.length_b   1.000
_cell.length_c   1.000
_cell.angle_alpha   90.00
_cell.angle_beta   90.00
_cell.angle_gamma   90.00
#
_symmetry.space_group_name_H-M   'P 1'
#
loop_
_entity.id
_entity.type
_entity.pdbx_description
1 polymer ?
#
loop_
_entity_poly.entity_id
_entity_poly.type
_entity_poly.pdbx_seq_one_letter_code
_entity_poly.pdbx_strand_id
1 'polypeptide(L)' 'MRALIWFRNDLRVHDHAPLTAAARADVLVALHVLDPRGHTP' A
#
# COMPACT_ATOMS: atom_id res chain seq x y z
N MET A 1 -15.66 -8.28 -3.77
CA MET A 1 -15.18 -6.89 -3.57
C MET A 1 -13.73 -6.75 -4.02
N ARG A 2 -13.31 -5.55 -4.42
CA ARG A 2 -11.93 -5.24 -4.82
C ARG A 2 -11.34 -4.16 -3.91
N ALA A 3 -10.07 -4.28 -3.56
CA ALA A 3 -9.37 -3.32 -2.73
C ALA A 3 -8.08 -2.84 -3.38
N LEU A 4 -7.69 -1.61 -3.02
CA LEU A 4 -6.44 -0.98 -3.41
C LEU A 4 -5.73 -0.53 -2.13
N ILE A 5 -4.46 -0.87 -1.98
CA ILE A 5 -3.63 -0.33 -0.91
C ILE A 5 -2.48 0.48 -1.48
N TRP A 6 -2.35 1.71 -0.99
CA TRP A 6 -1.27 2.62 -1.36
C TRP A 6 -0.28 2.72 -0.20
N PHE A 7 0.86 2.05 -0.34
CA PHE A 7 1.98 2.22 0.56
C PHE A 7 2.64 3.57 0.29
N ARG A 8 2.87 4.36 1.34
CA ARG A 8 3.55 5.66 1.25
C ARG A 8 4.91 5.57 1.95
N ASN A 9 4.98 6.00 3.20
CA ASN A 9 6.24 6.12 3.94
C ASN A 9 6.66 4.83 4.67
N ASP A 10 5.90 3.74 4.51
CA ASP A 10 6.05 2.52 5.28
C ASP A 10 5.85 1.31 4.38
N LEU A 11 6.95 0.80 3.81
CA LEU A 11 6.97 -0.34 2.90
C LEU A 11 7.02 -1.66 3.69
N ARG A 12 6.08 -1.86 4.61
CA ARG A 12 6.01 -3.08 5.43
C ARG A 12 4.69 -3.79 5.30
N VAL A 13 4.77 -5.12 5.42
CA VAL A 13 3.60 -6.01 5.43
C VAL A 13 3.20 -6.40 6.85
N HIS A 14 4.19 -6.55 7.74
CA HIS A 14 3.96 -6.91 9.13
C HIS A 14 3.29 -5.75 9.88
N ASP A 15 2.33 -6.10 10.75
CA ASP A 15 1.62 -5.15 11.61
C ASP A 15 1.08 -3.92 10.87
N HIS A 16 0.52 -4.15 9.67
CA HIS A 16 -0.02 -3.11 8.80
C HIS A 16 -1.55 -3.20 8.77
N ALA A 17 -2.21 -2.61 9.77
CA ALA A 17 -3.67 -2.69 9.93
C ALA A 17 -4.49 -2.38 8.65
N PRO A 18 -4.15 -1.36 7.82
CA PRO A 18 -4.85 -1.14 6.56
C PRO A 18 -4.71 -2.30 5.55
N LEU A 19 -3.58 -3.01 5.58
CA LEU A 19 -3.33 -4.16 4.70
C LEU A 19 -4.15 -5.35 5.17
N THR A 20 -4.22 -5.59 6.48
CA THR A 20 -5.07 -6.62 7.07
C THR A 20 -6.55 -6.41 6.71
N ALA A 21 -7.03 -5.16 6.73
CA ALA A 21 -8.39 -4.86 6.30
C ALA A 21 -8.60 -5.09 4.80
N ALA A 22 -7.67 -4.61 3.96
CA ALA A 22 -7.75 -4.74 2.50
C ALA A 22 -7.61 -6.20 2.01
N ALA A 23 -6.88 -7.04 2.73
CA ALA A 23 -6.67 -8.46 2.43
C ALA A 23 -7.97 -9.31 2.53
N ARG A 24 -9.06 -8.74 3.05
CA ARG A 24 -10.37 -9.39 3.09
C ARG A 24 -11.13 -9.31 1.76
N ALA A 25 -10.62 -8.56 0.78
CA ALA A 25 -11.20 -8.48 -0.56
C ALA A 25 -10.82 -9.69 -1.41
N ASP A 26 -11.67 -10.04 -2.40
CA ASP A 26 -11.39 -11.15 -3.34
C ASP A 26 -10.18 -10.84 -4.23
N VAL A 27 -9.96 -9.55 -4.52
CA VAL A 27 -8.83 -9.06 -5.30
C VAL A 27 -8.26 -7.82 -4.62
N LEU A 28 -6.95 -7.82 -4.39
CA LEU A 28 -6.21 -6.72 -3.80
C LEU A 28 -5.05 -6.33 -4.72
N VAL A 29 -4.91 -5.04 -5.00
CA VAL A 29 -3.72 -4.47 -5.64
C VAL A 29 -2.96 -3.62 -4.63
N ALA A 30 -1.67 -3.89 -4.50
CA ALA A 30 -0.72 -3.11 -3.73
C ALA A 30 0.08 -2.19 -4.64
N LEU A 31 0.13 -0.90 -4.33
CA LEU A 31 0.93 0.06 -5.08
C LEU A 31 1.70 1.01 -4.17
N HIS A 32 2.80 1.54 -4.71
CA HIS A 32 3.56 2.64 -4.15
C HIS A 32 3.85 3.62 -5.29
N VAL A 33 3.62 4.91 -5.05
CA VAL A 33 3.86 5.96 -6.05
C VAL A 33 5.13 6.69 -5.66
N LEU A 34 6.14 6.57 -6.52
CA LEU A 34 7.37 7.36 -6.42
C LEU A 34 7.12 8.72 -7.09
N ASP A 35 7.00 9.79 -6.31
CA ASP A 35 6.98 11.16 -6.85
C ASP A 35 8.43 11.68 -6.96
N PRO A 36 8.97 11.85 -8.18
CA PRO A 36 10.35 12.32 -8.38
C PRO A 36 10.59 13.74 -7.83
N ARG A 37 9.53 14.52 -7.57
CA ARG A 37 9.67 15.87 -6.97
C ARG A 37 9.92 15.83 -5.45
N GLY A 38 9.57 14.72 -4.79
CA GLY A 38 9.84 14.48 -3.37
C GLY A 38 11.05 13.57 -3.13
N HIS A 39 11.58 12.95 -4.19
CA HIS A 39 12.76 12.09 -4.12
C HIS A 39 14.03 12.94 -4.31
N THR A 40 14.54 13.49 -3.22
CA THR A 40 15.93 13.97 -3.17
C THR A 40 16.81 12.77 -2.79
N PRO A 41 17.82 12.40 -3.59
CA PRO A 41 18.77 11.35 -3.21
C PRO A 41 19.59 11.74 -1.97
#